data_AF-H6BDQ8-F1
#
_entry.id   AF-H6BDQ8-F1
#
_cell.length_a   1.000
_cell.length_b   1.000
_cell.length_c   1.000
_cell.angle_alpha   90.00
_cell.angle_beta   90.00
_cell.angle_gamma   90.00
#
_symmetry.space_group_name_H-M   'P 1'
#
loop_
_entity.id
_entity.type
_entity.pdbx_description
1 polymer ?
#
loop_
_entity_poly.entity_id
_entity_poly.type
_entity_poly.pdbx_seq_one_letter_code
_entity_poly.pdbx_strand_id
1 'polypeptide(L)' 'PTCETRAEKKDRIRQLKLEQGAAKVAEELQKYDPQNDPNVTGDPYKTLFVARLNYETSEQKVKRDFEAYGPIKRVSI' A
#
# COMPACT_ATOMS: atom_id res chain seq x y z
N PRO A 1 -37.25 15.12 22.57
CA PRO A 1 -36.05 14.39 22.10
C PRO A 1 -36.43 13.29 21.10
N THR A 2 -36.17 13.52 19.81
CA THR A 2 -36.36 12.48 18.78
C THR A 2 -35.23 11.46 18.90
N CYS A 3 -35.58 10.22 19.21
CA CYS A 3 -34.61 9.12 19.23
C CYS A 3 -34.18 8.80 17.80
N GLU A 4 -32.88 8.65 17.56
CA GLU A 4 -32.36 8.17 16.26
C GLU A 4 -32.96 6.80 15.91
N THR A 5 -33.38 6.62 14.65
CA THR A 5 -33.77 5.31 14.15
C THR A 5 -32.53 4.40 14.00
N ARG A 6 -32.74 3.09 13.93
CA ARG A 6 -31.64 2.12 13.78
C ARG A 6 -30.85 2.31 12.47
N ALA A 7 -31.49 2.79 11.41
CA ALA A 7 -30.85 3.08 10.13
C ALA A 7 -29.94 4.31 10.24
N GLU A 8 -30.47 5.41 10.78
CA GLU A 8 -29.70 6.65 11.03
C GLU A 8 -28.48 6.41 11.91
N LYS A 9 -28.62 5.58 12.96
CA LYS A 9 -27.49 5.19 13.82
C LYS A 9 -26.39 4.45 13.03
N LYS A 10 -26.77 3.53 12.13
CA LYS A 10 -25.80 2.78 11.30
C LYS A 10 -25.08 3.70 10.33
N ASP A 11 -25.81 4.59 9.66
CA ASP A 11 -25.24 5.54 8.72
C ASP A 11 -24.29 6.51 9.43
N ARG A 12 -24.68 7.01 10.60
CA ARG A 12 -23.81 7.83 11.46
C ARG A 12 -22.50 7.11 11.80
N ILE A 13 -22.57 5.84 12.21
CA ILE A 13 -21.36 5.04 12.52
C ILE A 13 -20.51 4.82 11.26
N ARG A 14 -21.13 4.57 10.10
CA ARG A 14 -20.43 4.40 8.82
C ARG A 14 -19.69 5.67 8.41
N GLN A 15 -20.36 6.82 8.49
CA GLN A 15 -19.75 8.12 8.17
C GLN A 15 -18.59 8.42 9.11
N LEU A 16 -18.80 8.25 10.42
CA LEU A 16 -17.76 8.46 11.42
C LEU A 16 -16.54 7.56 11.20
N LYS A 17 -16.74 6.28 10.80
CA LYS A 17 -15.63 5.38 10.43
C LYS A 17 -14.92 5.81 9.15
N LEU A 18 -15.65 6.31 8.16
CA LEU A 18 -15.09 6.81 6.90
C LEU A 18 -14.24 8.06 7.15
N GLU A 19 -14.75 9.00 7.94
CA GLU A 19 -14.05 10.22 8.35
C GLU A 19 -12.79 9.88 9.17
N GLN A 20 -12.90 8.96 10.14
CA GLN A 20 -11.73 8.48 10.89
C GLN A 20 -10.69 7.81 9.99
N GLY A 21 -11.12 7.03 9.00
CA GLY A 21 -10.22 6.43 8.01
C GLY A 21 -9.52 7.48 7.17
N ALA A 22 -10.26 8.47 6.67
CA ALA A 22 -9.72 9.57 5.87
C ALA A 22 -8.73 10.43 6.69
N ALA A 23 -9.04 10.73 7.94
CA ALA A 23 -8.15 11.48 8.84
C ALA A 23 -6.83 10.74 9.09
N LYS A 24 -6.88 9.41 9.30
CA LYS A 24 -5.66 8.59 9.46
C LYS A 24 -4.81 8.59 8.20
N VAL A 25 -5.42 8.40 7.02
CA VAL A 25 -4.70 8.44 5.74
C VAL A 25 -4.05 9.81 5.52
N ALA A 26 -4.74 10.91 5.87
CA ALA A 26 -4.17 12.24 5.76
C ALA A 26 -2.97 12.47 6.70
N GLU A 27 -3.06 11.97 7.94
CA GLU A 27 -1.94 12.02 8.90
C GLU A 27 -0.74 11.18 8.44
N GLU A 28 -0.98 9.97 7.94
CA GLU A 28 0.08 9.10 7.39
C GLU A 28 0.72 9.70 6.14
N LEU A 29 -0.08 10.33 5.27
CA LEU A 29 0.43 11.00 4.08
C LEU A 29 1.38 12.15 4.42
N GLN A 30 1.15 12.88 5.52
CA GLN A 30 2.07 13.92 6.00
C GLN A 30 3.42 13.35 6.47
N LYS A 31 3.44 12.09 6.92
CA LYS A 31 4.65 11.38 7.38
C LYS A 31 5.35 10.61 6.26
N TYR A 32 4.73 10.51 5.08
CA TYR A 32 5.26 9.73 3.97
C TYR A 32 6.43 10.44 3.30
N ASP A 33 7.64 9.93 3.54
CA ASP A 33 8.88 10.40 2.94
C ASP A 33 9.66 9.24 2.32
N PRO A 34 9.42 8.93 1.03
CA PRO A 34 10.07 7.80 0.35
C PRO A 34 11.57 8.01 0.14
N GLN A 35 12.07 9.25 0.22
CA GLN A 35 13.48 9.55 0.00
C GLN A 35 14.35 9.17 1.22
N ASN A 36 13.75 9.19 2.40
CA ASN A 36 14.39 8.86 3.68
C ASN A 36 13.97 7.47 4.22
N ASP A 37 13.19 6.68 3.46
CA ASP A 37 12.80 5.33 3.85
C ASP A 37 13.98 4.35 3.69
N PRO A 38 14.41 3.65 4.76
CA PRO A 38 15.53 2.70 4.70
C PRO A 38 15.27 1.48 3.80
N ASN A 39 14.00 1.19 3.48
CA ASN A 39 13.63 0.08 2.60
C ASN A 39 13.78 0.44 1.12
N VAL A 40 13.67 1.74 0.79
CA VAL A 40 13.81 2.25 -0.58
C VAL A 40 15.30 2.38 -0.89
N THR A 41 15.74 1.71 -1.95
CA THR A 41 17.15 1.76 -2.37
C THR A 41 17.26 1.77 -3.89
N GLY A 42 18.29 2.44 -4.41
CA GLY A 42 18.61 2.41 -5.84
C GLY A 42 18.00 3.56 -6.63
N ASP A 43 17.90 3.35 -7.94
CA ASP A 43 17.44 4.35 -8.92
C ASP A 43 15.94 4.13 -9.21
N PRO A 44 15.06 5.12 -8.97
CA PRO A 44 13.63 4.98 -9.18
C PRO A 44 13.27 4.72 -10.66
N TYR A 45 14.07 5.19 -11.61
CA TYR A 45 13.85 4.96 -13.05
C TYR A 45 14.25 3.57 -13.51
N LYS A 46 14.90 2.78 -12.64
CA LYS A 46 15.36 1.41 -12.91
C LYS A 46 14.73 0.39 -11.97
N THR A 47 13.64 0.78 -11.30
CA THR A 47 12.95 -0.05 -10.32
C THR A 47 11.52 -0.30 -10.80
N LEU A 48 11.13 -1.57 -10.90
CA LEU A 48 9.78 -1.98 -11.29
C LEU A 48 8.97 -2.36 -10.05
N PHE A 49 7.74 -1.86 -9.93
CA PHE A 49 6.77 -2.32 -8.94
C PHE A 49 5.89 -3.40 -9.54
N VAL A 50 5.86 -4.58 -8.91
CA VAL A 50 5.08 -5.74 -9.37
C VAL A 50 4.11 -6.14 -8.26
N ALA A 51 2.82 -6.18 -8.56
CA ALA A 51 1.76 -6.51 -7.61
C ALA A 51 0.94 -7.73 -8.07
N ARG A 52 0.05 -8.21 -7.18
CA ARG A 52 -0.80 -9.40 -7.41
C ARG A 52 -0.02 -10.68 -7.68
N LEU A 53 1.15 -10.82 -7.07
CA LEU A 53 1.90 -12.07 -7.07
C LEU A 53 1.16 -13.11 -6.22
N ASN A 54 1.27 -14.39 -6.61
CA ASN A 54 0.85 -15.48 -5.74
C ASN A 54 1.69 -15.45 -4.45
N TYR A 55 1.06 -15.63 -3.29
CA TYR A 55 1.71 -15.63 -1.97
C TYR A 55 2.84 -16.66 -1.84
N GLU A 56 2.81 -17.74 -2.62
CA GLU A 56 3.87 -18.77 -2.62
C GLU A 56 5.04 -18.44 -3.56
N THR A 57 5.01 -17.30 -4.25
CA THR A 57 6.06 -16.92 -5.20
C THR A 57 7.31 -16.51 -4.45
N SER A 58 8.43 -17.19 -4.72
CA SER A 58 9.73 -16.84 -4.16
C SER A 58 10.44 -15.75 -4.97
N GLU A 59 11.33 -15.00 -4.32
CA GLU A 59 12.17 -13.99 -5.00
C GLU A 59 12.99 -14.57 -6.14
N GLN A 60 13.46 -15.82 -5.99
CA GLN A 60 14.23 -16.51 -7.05
C GLN A 60 13.40 -16.73 -8.31
N LYS A 61 12.09 -17.03 -8.15
CA LYS A 61 11.19 -17.19 -9.28
C LYS A 61 10.97 -15.86 -9.99
N VAL A 62 10.68 -14.80 -9.24
CA VAL A 62 10.56 -13.44 -9.80
C VAL A 62 11.84 -13.03 -10.53
N LYS A 63 13.01 -13.26 -9.92
CA LYS A 63 14.29 -12.94 -10.55
C LYS A 63 14.46 -13.66 -11.89
N ARG A 64 14.23 -14.98 -11.95
CA ARG A 64 14.35 -15.77 -13.19
C ARG A 64 13.41 -15.28 -14.29
N ASP A 65 12.15 -15.01 -13.93
CA ASP A 65 11.13 -14.62 -14.91
C ASP A 65 11.42 -13.22 -15.51
N PHE A 66 11.97 -12.31 -14.70
CA PHE A 66 12.30 -10.95 -15.14
C PHE A 66 13.70 -10.79 -15.72
N GLU A 67 14.63 -11.73 -15.47
CA GLU A 67 16.00 -11.70 -16.02
C GLU A 67 16.03 -11.78 -17.55
N ALA A 68 14.98 -12.32 -18.17
CA ALA A 68 14.81 -12.33 -19.62
C ALA A 68 14.79 -10.92 -20.25
N TYR A 69 14.45 -9.88 -19.47
CA TYR A 69 14.37 -8.49 -19.93
C TYR A 69 15.64 -7.68 -19.62
N GLY A 70 16.59 -8.26 -18.88
CA GLY A 70 17.85 -7.62 -18.54
C GLY A 70 18.39 -8.05 -17.17
N PRO A 71 19.65 -7.67 -16.87
CA PRO A 71 20.30 -8.02 -15.62
C PRO A 71 19.58 -7.37 -14.42
N ILE A 72 19.22 -8.18 -13.43
CA ILE A 72 18.56 -7.72 -12.21
C ILE A 72 19.59 -7.49 -11.10
N LYS A 73 19.63 -6.26 -10.58
CA LYS A 73 20.52 -5.88 -9.47
C LYS A 73 20.03 -6.42 -8.12
N ARG A 74 18.74 -6.31 -7.83
CA ARG A 74 18.11 -6.69 -6.56
C ARG A 74 16.64 -7.02 -6.78
N VAL A 75 16.11 -7.97 -6.00
CA VAL A 75 14.68 -8.22 -5.82
C VAL A 75 14.37 -8.03 -4.33
N SER A 76 13.16 -7.56 -4.00
CA SER A 76 12.65 -7.44 -2.64
C SER A 76 11.15 -7.71 -2.71
N ILE A 77 10.66 -8.75 -2.03
CA ILE A 77 9.23 -9.08 -1.90
C ILE A 77 8.75 -8.80 -0.48
#